data_AF-A0A813ZKR3-F1
#
_entry.id   AF-A0A813ZKR3-F1
#
_cell.length_a   1.000
_cell.length_b   1.000
_cell.length_c   1.000
_cell.angle_alpha   90.00
_cell.angle_beta   90.00
_cell.angle_gamma   90.00
#
_symmetry.space_group_name_H-M   'P 1'
#
loop_
_entity.id
_entity.type
_entity.pdbx_description
1 polymer ?
#
loop_
_entity_poly.entity_id
_entity_poly.type
_entity_poly.pdbx_seq_one_letter_code
_entity_poly.pdbx_strand_id
1 'polypeptide(L)'
;MSKDLELISSVYSQTCRETSQSGQCSTNKDCGCLSLAASENSGICGFLGIDCTRLDLCQTPGNTCEKLDHVCVHHPQCTNVSVCYPLAMIDQRLCPPIDATPSPSIPDDGICATATWSQQGVTVAGGYSWGNGLNQLSYPMGIFIDTNQTIYIADTNNARIVKWTKGATFGRIVAGGFGAGGGTAQLYGPMDVVVDKSETIYITDTMNNRVQKWNRNAQIGETIIVAQRPIGIALDDEESLYVSASYWSKDLLKLRKGDKQGTVIASNLPELFYLFVHQNRSIYAADTSNGRILKIDEGKSQVSIVVGELQNLGVPQLSYPYSVLIDRSGTTYVVEYGNHRVTRWFSGAKAGIVIAGGRGQGHQSDQLNFPTDIAFDLDGNLYVADYGNHRVQKFAIDKKSCQ
;
A
#
# COMPACT_ATOMS: atom_id res chain seq x y z
N MET A 1 11.95 -7.52 52.55
CA MET A 1 11.51 -6.34 53.33
C MET A 1 12.13 -5.13 52.67
N SER A 2 11.48 -4.06 52.25
CA SER A 2 10.08 -3.59 52.22
C SER A 2 10.09 -2.51 51.11
N LYS A 3 9.25 -2.61 50.07
CA LYS A 3 7.93 -1.97 49.97
C LYS A 3 7.92 -0.43 49.98
N ASP A 4 7.48 0.07 48.81
CA ASP A 4 6.35 1.00 48.62
C ASP A 4 6.52 2.51 48.88
N LEU A 5 6.35 3.30 47.81
CA LEU A 5 5.44 4.46 47.66
C LEU A 5 5.76 5.15 46.32
N GLU A 6 5.16 4.73 45.20
CA GLU A 6 3.99 5.36 44.55
C GLU A 6 4.10 6.87 44.31
N LEU A 7 4.15 7.30 43.03
CA LEU A 7 3.01 8.01 42.43
C LEU A 7 3.10 8.09 40.89
N ILE A 8 1.97 7.73 40.30
CA ILE A 8 1.58 7.79 38.89
C ILE A 8 1.13 9.22 38.54
N SER A 9 1.18 9.54 37.23
CA SER A 9 0.63 10.71 36.52
C SER A 9 1.65 11.82 36.24
N SER A 10 1.71 12.47 35.07
CA SER A 10 0.78 12.53 33.95
C SER A 10 1.55 12.87 32.67
N VAL A 11 1.33 12.06 31.62
CA VAL A 11 1.53 12.46 30.23
C VAL A 11 0.45 13.51 29.89
N TYR A 12 0.85 14.53 29.14
CA TYR A 12 0.06 15.60 28.50
C TYR A 12 -0.45 16.78 29.35
N SER A 13 0.01 17.95 28.90
CA SER A 13 -0.75 19.17 28.58
C SER A 13 -0.34 20.43 29.34
N GLN A 14 -0.36 21.54 28.58
CA GLN A 14 -0.28 22.94 29.01
C GLN A 14 1.12 23.50 29.28
N THR A 15 1.66 24.26 28.33
CA THR A 15 1.45 25.72 28.30
C THR A 15 2.06 26.32 27.03
N CYS A 16 1.21 26.58 26.03
CA CYS A 16 1.35 27.82 25.26
C CYS A 16 0.51 28.86 26.00
N ARG A 17 1.15 29.81 26.68
CA ARG A 17 0.58 31.14 26.94
C ARG A 17 1.68 32.19 26.99
N GLU A 18 1.56 33.08 26.01
CA GLU A 18 1.75 34.53 26.09
C GLU A 18 3.18 35.07 26.28
N THR A 19 3.77 35.49 25.17
CA THR A 19 4.07 36.93 25.00
C THR A 19 3.86 37.34 23.53
N SER A 20 2.88 38.21 23.39
CA SER A 20 2.60 39.16 22.31
C SER A 20 3.75 39.50 21.35
N GLN A 21 3.56 39.23 20.06
CA GLN A 21 3.43 40.29 19.06
C GLN A 21 2.81 39.72 17.79
N SER A 22 1.72 40.34 17.36
CA SER A 22 1.04 40.08 16.09
C SER A 22 1.89 40.55 14.91
N GLY A 23 2.32 39.64 14.06
CA GLY A 23 2.91 39.93 12.76
C GLY A 23 2.61 38.80 11.77
N GLN A 24 2.01 39.13 10.63
CA GLN A 24 1.82 38.18 9.53
C GLN A 24 3.18 37.77 8.98
N CYS A 25 3.48 36.46 8.93
CA CYS A 25 4.65 35.93 8.24
C CYS A 25 4.47 36.15 6.73
N SER A 26 5.06 37.21 6.19
CA SER A 26 4.88 37.58 4.78
C SER A 26 6.03 37.19 3.85
N THR A 27 7.19 36.74 4.35
CA THR A 27 8.25 36.13 3.48
C THR A 27 9.20 35.19 4.25
N ASN A 28 9.83 34.26 3.52
CA ASN A 28 10.71 33.18 3.98
C ASN A 28 12.09 33.62 4.54
N LYS A 29 12.20 34.81 5.15
CA LYS A 29 13.48 35.37 5.64
C LYS A 29 13.62 35.50 7.16
N ASP A 30 12.57 35.24 7.94
CA ASP A 30 12.63 35.27 9.41
C ASP A 30 12.73 33.87 10.07
N CYS A 31 12.80 32.81 9.26
CA CYS A 31 13.28 31.48 9.66
C CYS A 31 14.62 31.23 8.96
N GLY A 32 15.72 31.63 9.60
CA GLY A 32 17.04 31.61 8.99
C GLY A 32 17.57 30.20 8.72
N CYS A 33 17.30 29.66 7.55
CA CYS A 33 18.17 28.68 6.89
C CYS A 33 18.98 29.45 5.83
N LEU A 34 20.26 29.75 6.10
CA LEU A 34 21.17 30.30 5.12
C LEU A 34 22.17 29.20 4.71
N SER A 35 22.20 28.91 3.42
CA SER A 35 23.23 28.06 2.81
C SER A 35 24.50 28.88 2.55
N LEU A 36 25.66 28.38 2.99
CA LEU A 36 26.95 28.76 2.42
C LEU A 36 27.82 27.52 2.22
N ALA A 37 28.58 27.57 1.15
CA ALA A 37 29.15 26.46 0.41
C ALA A 37 30.37 25.79 1.07
N ALA A 38 30.51 24.49 0.76
CA ALA A 38 31.75 23.72 0.70
C ALA A 38 32.60 23.61 1.98
N SER A 39 32.15 22.78 2.93
CA SER A 39 32.72 21.45 3.21
C SER A 39 32.01 20.92 4.46
N GLU A 40 31.43 19.73 4.32
CA GLU A 40 30.84 18.91 5.40
C GLU A 40 29.61 19.54 6.11
N ASN A 41 28.42 19.26 5.53
CA ASN A 41 27.12 19.71 5.99
C ASN A 41 26.64 19.00 7.28
N SER A 42 26.91 19.58 8.44
CA SER A 42 26.10 19.37 9.66
C SER A 42 25.70 20.72 10.25
N GLY A 43 24.41 21.07 10.18
CA GLY A 43 23.84 22.26 10.80
C GLY A 43 23.14 21.92 12.12
N ILE A 44 23.34 22.74 13.15
CA ILE A 44 22.65 22.66 14.45
C ILE A 44 21.53 23.70 14.49
N CYS A 45 20.34 23.31 14.93
CA CYS A 45 19.23 24.23 15.20
C CYS A 45 19.33 24.86 16.60
N GLY A 46 19.74 26.13 16.64
CA GLY A 46 19.30 27.15 17.60
C GLY A 46 19.99 27.22 18.97
N PHE A 47 20.60 28.38 19.26
CA PHE A 47 20.36 29.20 20.47
C PHE A 47 20.78 30.65 20.15
N LEU A 48 19.86 31.61 20.30
CA LEU A 48 20.18 33.03 20.22
C LEU A 48 20.84 33.47 21.53
N GLY A 49 22.05 34.04 21.45
CA GLY A 49 22.62 34.89 22.51
C GLY A 49 23.54 34.21 23.52
N ILE A 50 24.58 33.49 23.09
CA ILE A 50 25.63 33.00 23.99
C ILE A 50 26.75 34.04 24.12
N ASP A 51 26.99 34.53 25.34
CA ASP A 51 28.17 35.35 25.69
C ASP A 51 29.32 34.44 26.12
N CYS A 52 30.32 34.29 25.25
CA CYS A 52 31.47 33.41 25.46
C CYS A 52 32.30 33.77 26.72
N THR A 53 32.16 34.97 27.28
CA THR A 53 32.98 35.43 28.44
C THR A 53 32.50 34.89 29.79
N ARG A 54 31.30 34.30 29.84
CA ARG A 54 30.69 33.77 31.07
C ARG A 54 30.68 32.25 31.17
N LEU A 55 31.32 31.56 30.22
CA LEU A 55 31.35 30.10 30.18
C LEU A 55 32.63 29.56 30.83
N ASP A 56 32.50 28.43 31.53
CA ASP A 56 33.62 27.72 32.14
C ASP A 56 34.51 27.13 31.03
N LEU A 57 35.80 27.50 30.99
CA LEU A 57 36.75 27.03 29.98
C LEU A 57 37.29 25.64 30.32
N CYS A 58 37.62 24.88 29.27
CA CYS A 58 38.32 23.61 29.41
C CYS A 58 39.76 23.82 29.90
N GLN A 59 40.20 22.95 30.81
CA GLN A 59 41.58 22.96 31.29
C GLN A 59 42.50 22.19 30.33
N THR A 60 43.75 22.63 30.16
CA THR A 60 44.77 21.93 29.35
C THR A 60 45.99 21.54 30.20
N PRO A 61 46.62 20.36 29.99
CA PRO A 61 46.34 19.30 29.00
C PRO A 61 45.49 18.13 29.55
N GLY A 62 44.45 17.75 28.80
CA GLY A 62 43.52 16.65 29.09
C GLY A 62 42.09 16.85 28.57
N ASN A 63 41.71 18.10 28.23
CA ASN A 63 40.35 18.47 27.77
C ASN A 63 39.24 17.95 28.71
N THR A 64 39.46 18.08 30.01
CA THR A 64 38.51 17.68 31.05
C THR A 64 37.84 18.89 31.68
N CYS A 65 36.58 18.72 32.07
CA CYS A 65 35.84 19.70 32.86
C CYS A 65 36.04 19.46 34.35
N GLU A 66 36.02 20.53 35.14
CA GLU A 66 36.12 20.44 36.61
C GLU A 66 34.86 19.81 37.23
N LYS A 67 33.71 19.91 36.54
CA LYS A 67 32.43 19.31 36.93
C LYS A 67 32.25 17.94 36.26
N LEU A 68 31.92 16.93 37.05
CA LEU A 68 31.80 15.51 36.64
C LEU A 68 30.78 15.24 35.51
N ASP A 69 29.73 16.05 35.39
CA ASP A 69 28.68 15.84 34.37
C ASP A 69 28.77 16.82 33.18
N HIS A 70 29.97 17.35 32.91
CA HIS A 70 30.23 18.30 31.83
C HIS A 70 31.29 17.80 30.87
N VAL A 71 31.19 18.19 29.60
CA VAL A 71 32.14 17.80 28.55
C VAL A 71 32.67 19.02 27.81
N CYS A 72 33.90 18.90 27.31
CA CYS A 72 34.53 19.92 26.50
C CYS A 72 34.02 19.89 25.06
N VAL A 73 33.43 21.00 24.61
CA VAL A 73 32.94 21.18 23.23
C VAL A 73 33.51 22.46 22.62
N HIS A 74 33.84 22.44 21.33
CA HIS A 74 34.19 23.64 20.59
C HIS A 74 32.93 24.37 20.13
N HIS A 75 32.70 25.57 20.65
CA HIS A 75 31.55 26.38 20.28
C HIS A 75 31.86 27.23 19.02
N PRO A 76 31.01 27.23 17.96
CA PRO A 76 31.30 27.93 16.70
C PRO A 76 31.53 29.43 16.82
N GLN A 77 30.93 30.08 17.83
CA GLN A 77 31.09 31.52 18.10
C GLN A 77 32.29 31.84 19.01
N CYS A 78 32.87 30.85 19.70
CA CYS A 78 33.99 31.04 20.63
C CYS A 78 35.25 30.43 19.98
N THR A 79 35.82 31.14 19.01
CA THR A 79 36.68 30.56 17.97
C THR A 79 38.05 30.05 18.41
N ASN A 80 38.46 30.24 19.67
CA ASN A 80 39.82 29.88 20.14
C ASN A 80 39.85 29.09 21.45
N VAL A 81 38.71 28.62 21.97
CA VAL A 81 38.66 27.91 23.25
C VAL A 81 37.59 26.83 23.25
N SER A 82 37.91 25.67 23.82
CA SER A 82 36.91 24.66 24.17
C SER A 82 36.27 25.02 25.50
N VAL A 83 34.97 24.76 25.61
CA VAL A 83 34.13 25.21 26.72
C VAL A 83 33.43 24.01 27.35
N CYS A 84 33.25 24.02 28.66
CA CYS A 84 32.60 22.96 29.40
C CYS A 84 31.07 23.09 29.41
N TYR A 85 30.37 22.11 28.82
CA TYR A 85 28.92 22.06 28.71
C TYR A 85 28.31 20.93 29.55
N PRO A 86 27.16 21.12 30.21
CA PRO A 86 26.46 20.05 30.90
C PRO A 86 25.96 18.99 29.93
N LEU A 87 26.16 17.70 30.25
CA LEU A 87 25.67 16.58 29.45
C LEU A 87 24.15 16.63 29.20
N ALA A 88 23.38 17.12 30.17
CA ALA A 88 21.92 17.26 30.04
C ALA A 88 21.46 18.29 28.99
N MET A 89 22.35 19.18 28.53
CA MET A 89 22.07 20.11 27.44
C MET A 89 22.51 19.58 26.07
N ILE A 90 23.27 18.50 26.02
CA ILE A 90 23.76 17.86 24.80
C ILE A 90 22.78 16.79 24.29
N ASP A 91 21.79 16.42 25.08
CA ASP A 91 20.79 15.44 24.70
C ASP A 91 19.48 16.08 24.23
N GLN A 92 19.31 16.10 22.90
CA GLN A 92 18.13 15.61 22.18
C GLN A 92 18.06 16.26 20.80
N ARG A 93 18.87 15.73 19.88
CA ARG A 93 18.61 15.54 18.44
C ARG A 93 19.95 15.34 17.71
N LEU A 94 19.93 14.45 16.70
CA LEU A 94 20.94 14.16 15.66
C LEU A 94 21.88 12.99 16.03
N CYS A 95 22.10 11.93 15.23
CA CYS A 95 21.76 11.57 13.84
C CYS A 95 21.83 10.03 13.69
N PRO A 96 21.19 9.40 12.67
CA PRO A 96 21.46 8.00 12.34
C PRO A 96 22.89 7.84 11.79
N PRO A 97 23.54 6.66 11.93
CA PRO A 97 24.91 6.47 11.46
C PRO A 97 24.96 6.46 9.92
N ILE A 98 25.92 7.21 9.36
CA ILE A 98 26.32 7.12 7.95
C ILE A 98 27.56 6.24 7.89
N ASP A 99 27.36 4.97 7.51
CA ASP A 99 28.24 4.24 6.58
C ASP A 99 27.69 2.82 6.37
N ALA A 100 26.63 2.76 5.58
CA ALA A 100 26.53 1.76 4.54
C ALA A 100 26.17 2.54 3.29
N THR A 101 26.89 2.31 2.20
CA THR A 101 26.41 2.61 0.84
C THR A 101 24.90 2.41 0.79
N PRO A 102 24.08 3.31 0.23
CA PRO A 102 22.65 3.07 0.17
C PRO A 102 22.46 1.82 -0.67
N SER A 103 22.26 0.67 -0.01
CA SER A 103 21.40 -0.37 -0.56
C SER A 103 20.17 0.41 -0.99
N PRO A 104 19.75 0.32 -2.26
CA PRO A 104 18.55 1.03 -2.70
C PRO A 104 17.48 0.68 -1.68
N SER A 105 17.00 1.70 -0.97
CA SER A 105 16.00 1.52 0.06
C SER A 105 14.83 0.86 -0.65
N ILE A 106 14.66 -0.44 -0.42
CA ILE A 106 13.50 -1.16 -0.89
C ILE A 106 12.33 -0.33 -0.36
N PRO A 107 11.44 0.21 -1.22
CA PRO A 107 10.33 0.99 -0.72
C PRO A 107 9.51 0.12 0.24
N ASP A 108 8.71 0.69 1.14
CA ASP A 108 7.93 -0.12 2.10
C ASP A 108 6.94 -1.10 1.42
N ASP A 109 6.81 -1.07 0.08
CA ASP A 109 6.09 -2.05 -0.73
C ASP A 109 6.94 -3.27 -1.16
N GLY A 110 8.23 -3.31 -0.80
CA GLY A 110 9.12 -4.42 -1.09
C GLY A 110 9.70 -4.44 -2.50
N ILE A 111 9.40 -3.46 -3.37
CA ILE A 111 9.67 -3.54 -4.82
C ILE A 111 10.61 -2.43 -5.29
N CYS A 112 11.82 -2.78 -5.70
CA CYS A 112 12.75 -1.83 -6.32
C CYS A 112 12.46 -1.62 -7.82
N ALA A 113 12.96 -0.51 -8.39
CA ALA A 113 12.75 -0.17 -9.81
C ALA A 113 13.27 -1.25 -10.80
N THR A 114 14.33 -1.96 -10.42
CA THR A 114 14.97 -3.02 -11.22
C THR A 114 14.45 -4.42 -10.88
N ALA A 115 13.42 -4.53 -10.03
CA ALA A 115 12.90 -5.80 -9.55
C ALA A 115 12.60 -6.77 -10.70
N THR A 116 12.97 -8.03 -10.52
CA THR A 116 12.53 -9.12 -11.37
C THR A 116 11.93 -10.22 -10.51
N TRP A 117 11.03 -11.02 -11.09
CA TRP A 117 10.40 -12.14 -10.40
C TRP A 117 10.82 -13.47 -11.03
N SER A 118 10.74 -14.54 -10.25
CA SER A 118 10.92 -15.90 -10.72
C SER A 118 9.99 -16.16 -11.91
N GLN A 119 10.46 -16.88 -12.92
CA GLN A 119 9.63 -17.23 -14.07
C GLN A 119 8.66 -18.37 -13.74
N GLN A 120 9.03 -19.23 -12.79
CA GLN A 120 8.19 -20.28 -12.24
C GLN A 120 7.47 -19.76 -10.99
N GLY A 121 6.16 -19.90 -10.99
CA GLY A 121 5.29 -19.69 -9.86
C GLY A 121 5.16 -20.93 -8.97
N VAL A 122 4.89 -20.69 -7.69
CA VAL A 122 4.54 -21.72 -6.71
C VAL A 122 3.08 -21.57 -6.35
N THR A 123 2.29 -22.65 -6.47
CA THR A 123 0.91 -22.65 -5.99
C THR A 123 0.88 -22.49 -4.47
N VAL A 124 0.19 -21.46 -3.99
CA VAL A 124 0.07 -21.15 -2.55
C VAL A 124 -1.35 -21.35 -2.01
N ALA A 125 -2.34 -21.43 -2.88
CA ALA A 125 -3.71 -21.79 -2.54
C ALA A 125 -4.38 -22.49 -3.74
N GLY A 126 -5.24 -23.48 -3.47
CA GLY A 126 -5.89 -24.29 -4.51
C GLY A 126 -4.94 -25.25 -5.21
N GLY A 127 -5.15 -25.48 -6.52
CA GLY A 127 -4.27 -26.28 -7.39
C GLY A 127 -4.42 -27.81 -7.30
N TYR A 128 -5.23 -28.33 -6.38
CA TYR A 128 -5.58 -29.76 -6.28
C TYR A 128 -6.91 -30.06 -6.99
N SER A 129 -6.98 -29.70 -8.27
CA SER A 129 -8.21 -29.64 -9.09
C SER A 129 -9.27 -28.64 -8.60
N TRP A 130 -10.25 -28.34 -9.46
CA TRP A 130 -11.40 -27.54 -9.04
C TRP A 130 -12.24 -28.30 -8.02
N GLY A 131 -12.87 -27.59 -7.09
CA GLY A 131 -13.78 -28.19 -6.13
C GLY A 131 -14.10 -27.25 -4.98
N ASN A 132 -14.82 -27.76 -3.98
CA ASN A 132 -15.27 -27.00 -2.82
C ASN A 132 -14.55 -27.41 -1.52
N GLY A 133 -13.60 -28.35 -1.58
CA GLY A 133 -12.73 -28.69 -0.46
C GLY A 133 -11.97 -27.46 0.06
N LEU A 134 -11.52 -27.52 1.32
CA LEU A 134 -10.76 -26.40 1.91
C LEU A 134 -9.36 -26.25 1.33
N ASN A 135 -8.85 -27.22 0.57
CA ASN A 135 -7.61 -27.15 -0.20
C ASN A 135 -7.86 -26.88 -1.70
N GLN A 136 -9.11 -26.63 -2.10
CA GLN A 136 -9.52 -26.42 -3.48
C GLN A 136 -10.16 -25.03 -3.64
N LEU A 137 -10.04 -24.50 -4.85
CA LEU A 137 -10.73 -23.28 -5.28
C LEU A 137 -11.54 -23.59 -6.54
N SER A 138 -12.48 -22.71 -6.86
CA SER A 138 -13.33 -22.82 -8.04
C SER A 138 -13.47 -21.42 -8.66
N TYR A 139 -12.69 -21.17 -9.72
CA TYR A 139 -12.68 -19.91 -10.44
C TYR A 139 -12.41 -18.70 -9.54
N PRO A 140 -11.27 -18.67 -8.80
CA PRO A 140 -10.96 -17.57 -7.91
C PRO A 140 -10.75 -16.28 -8.73
N MET A 141 -11.40 -15.19 -8.31
CA MET A 141 -11.39 -13.94 -9.06
C MET A 141 -10.49 -12.88 -8.42
N GLY A 142 -10.87 -12.34 -7.26
CA GLY A 142 -10.08 -11.33 -6.53
C GLY A 142 -9.25 -11.90 -5.39
N ILE A 143 -8.11 -11.26 -5.12
CA ILE A 143 -7.22 -11.58 -4.01
C ILE A 143 -6.79 -10.34 -3.24
N PHE A 144 -6.64 -10.48 -1.93
CA PHE A 144 -6.08 -9.45 -1.06
C PHE A 144 -5.08 -10.06 -0.10
N ILE A 145 -3.98 -9.37 0.16
CA ILE A 145 -2.95 -9.80 1.11
C ILE A 145 -2.89 -8.77 2.24
N ASP A 146 -3.16 -9.22 3.47
CA ASP A 146 -3.05 -8.35 4.63
C ASP A 146 -1.58 -8.19 5.10
N THR A 147 -1.37 -7.29 6.06
CA THR A 147 -0.04 -7.02 6.64
C THR A 147 0.55 -8.21 7.39
N ASN A 148 -0.25 -9.23 7.73
CA ASN A 148 0.20 -10.48 8.32
C ASN A 148 0.58 -11.54 7.25
N GLN A 149 0.65 -11.15 5.96
CA GLN A 149 0.88 -12.03 4.82
C GLN A 149 -0.20 -13.13 4.70
N THR A 150 -1.42 -12.85 5.13
CA THR A 150 -2.58 -13.73 4.92
C THR A 150 -3.27 -13.38 3.61
N ILE A 151 -3.51 -14.38 2.77
CA ILE A 151 -4.17 -14.22 1.47
C ILE A 151 -5.67 -14.46 1.66
N TYR A 152 -6.49 -13.49 1.30
CA TYR A 152 -7.95 -13.59 1.20
C TYR A 152 -8.28 -13.75 -0.28
N ILE A 153 -9.15 -14.71 -0.58
CA ILE A 153 -9.46 -15.10 -1.95
C ILE A 153 -10.97 -15.13 -2.10
N ALA A 154 -11.47 -14.43 -3.12
CA ALA A 154 -12.83 -14.59 -3.60
C ALA A 154 -12.93 -15.90 -4.40
N ASP A 155 -13.38 -16.97 -3.74
CA ASP A 155 -13.60 -18.28 -4.34
C ASP A 155 -15.00 -18.29 -5.00
N THR A 156 -15.08 -17.57 -6.11
CA THR A 156 -16.30 -17.02 -6.70
C THR A 156 -17.37 -18.05 -6.97
N ASN A 157 -17.03 -19.17 -7.60
CA ASN A 157 -18.02 -20.20 -7.94
C ASN A 157 -18.45 -21.02 -6.72
N ASN A 158 -17.64 -21.05 -5.66
CA ASN A 158 -18.01 -21.66 -4.38
C ASN A 158 -18.76 -20.68 -3.45
N ALA A 159 -19.06 -19.45 -3.91
CA ALA A 159 -19.82 -18.44 -3.17
C ALA A 159 -19.28 -18.18 -1.74
N ARG A 160 -17.96 -18.05 -1.63
CA ARG A 160 -17.27 -17.86 -0.34
C ARG A 160 -16.02 -17.00 -0.47
N ILE A 161 -15.66 -16.35 0.63
CA ILE A 161 -14.31 -15.81 0.83
C ILE A 161 -13.57 -16.76 1.75
N VAL A 162 -12.35 -17.09 1.36
CA VAL A 162 -11.49 -18.03 2.07
C VAL A 162 -10.13 -17.39 2.28
N LYS A 163 -9.53 -17.63 3.46
CA LYS A 163 -8.19 -17.14 3.79
C LYS A 163 -7.17 -18.25 3.94
N TRP A 164 -5.95 -18.01 3.45
CA TRP A 164 -4.77 -18.85 3.62
C TRP A 164 -3.68 -18.09 4.33
N THR A 165 -3.12 -18.69 5.38
CA THR A 165 -1.91 -18.18 6.02
C THR A 165 -0.68 -18.78 5.36
N LYS A 166 0.48 -18.12 5.52
CA LYS A 166 1.75 -18.58 4.95
C LYS A 166 2.04 -20.04 5.32
N GLY A 167 2.22 -20.89 4.32
CA GLY A 167 2.52 -22.31 4.48
C GLY A 167 1.30 -23.21 4.76
N ALA A 168 0.08 -22.66 4.84
CA ALA A 168 -1.12 -23.46 5.02
C ALA A 168 -1.41 -24.33 3.78
N THR A 169 -1.82 -25.58 4.00
CA THR A 169 -2.23 -26.51 2.94
C THR A 169 -3.73 -26.45 2.64
N PHE A 170 -4.51 -25.86 3.55
CA PHE A 170 -5.95 -25.63 3.42
C PHE A 170 -6.32 -24.25 3.96
N GLY A 171 -7.40 -23.70 3.43
CA GLY A 171 -7.92 -22.39 3.79
C GLY A 171 -9.00 -22.47 4.85
N ARG A 172 -9.39 -21.29 5.35
CA ARG A 172 -10.51 -21.12 6.26
C ARG A 172 -11.55 -20.21 5.62
N ILE A 173 -12.81 -20.66 5.61
CA ILE A 173 -13.93 -19.80 5.20
C ILE A 173 -14.07 -18.65 6.20
N VAL A 174 -14.19 -17.43 5.69
CA VAL A 174 -14.33 -16.21 6.49
C VAL A 174 -15.56 -15.38 6.12
N ALA A 175 -16.18 -15.65 4.97
CA ALA A 175 -17.49 -15.14 4.60
C ALA A 175 -18.16 -16.08 3.59
N GLY A 176 -19.50 -16.15 3.60
CA GLY A 176 -20.26 -17.03 2.72
C GLY A 176 -20.08 -18.53 3.04
N GLY A 177 -20.16 -19.39 2.02
CA GLY A 177 -19.98 -20.84 2.17
C GLY A 177 -21.26 -21.64 2.50
N PHE A 178 -22.41 -20.98 2.58
CA PHE A 178 -23.73 -21.59 2.81
C PHE A 178 -24.55 -21.71 1.51
N GLY A 179 -23.85 -22.00 0.41
CA GLY A 179 -24.41 -22.00 -0.94
C GLY A 179 -24.59 -20.60 -1.52
N ALA A 180 -24.77 -20.54 -2.84
CA ALA A 180 -25.04 -19.30 -3.56
C ALA A 180 -26.45 -18.77 -3.21
N GLY A 181 -26.55 -17.50 -2.81
CA GLY A 181 -27.84 -16.89 -2.50
C GLY A 181 -27.73 -15.47 -1.92
N GLY A 182 -28.89 -14.85 -1.67
CA GLY A 182 -29.00 -13.46 -1.19
C GLY A 182 -29.15 -13.30 0.33
N GLY A 183 -29.13 -14.41 1.09
CA GLY A 183 -29.20 -14.37 2.55
C GLY A 183 -28.04 -13.61 3.19
N THR A 184 -28.15 -13.28 4.48
CA THR A 184 -27.11 -12.55 5.23
C THR A 184 -25.84 -13.38 5.45
N ALA A 185 -25.95 -14.71 5.49
CA ALA A 185 -24.80 -15.62 5.52
C ALA A 185 -24.33 -16.08 4.12
N GLN A 186 -25.01 -15.65 3.06
CA GLN A 186 -24.76 -16.13 1.70
C GLN A 186 -24.12 -15.05 0.84
N LEU A 187 -23.35 -15.50 -0.14
CA LEU A 187 -22.81 -14.71 -1.23
C LEU A 187 -23.30 -15.31 -2.54
N TYR A 188 -23.23 -14.57 -3.63
CA TYR A 188 -23.44 -15.09 -4.97
C TYR A 188 -22.52 -14.39 -5.96
N GLY A 189 -21.56 -15.17 -6.48
CA GLY A 189 -20.52 -14.67 -7.37
C GLY A 189 -19.71 -13.52 -6.75
N PRO A 190 -19.12 -13.68 -5.56
CA PRO A 190 -18.23 -12.66 -5.03
C PRO A 190 -17.02 -12.49 -5.95
N MET A 191 -16.78 -11.29 -6.46
CA MET A 191 -15.71 -11.06 -7.45
C MET A 191 -14.43 -10.52 -6.86
N ASP A 192 -14.53 -9.71 -5.81
CA ASP A 192 -13.38 -9.03 -5.21
C ASP A 192 -13.54 -8.87 -3.70
N VAL A 193 -12.41 -8.72 -3.01
CA VAL A 193 -12.33 -8.66 -1.56
C VAL A 193 -11.22 -7.73 -1.11
N VAL A 194 -11.49 -6.89 -0.11
CA VAL A 194 -10.47 -6.13 0.63
C VAL A 194 -10.71 -6.23 2.13
N VAL A 195 -9.64 -6.11 2.91
CA VAL A 195 -9.70 -6.26 4.36
C VAL A 195 -9.07 -5.05 5.04
N ASP A 196 -9.77 -4.44 6.00
CA ASP A 196 -9.24 -3.31 6.77
C ASP A 196 -8.28 -3.75 7.88
N LYS A 197 -7.71 -2.76 8.60
CA LYS A 197 -6.76 -3.01 9.71
C LYS A 197 -7.40 -3.70 10.91
N SER A 198 -8.73 -3.72 10.99
CA SER A 198 -9.52 -4.38 12.04
C SER A 198 -9.95 -5.80 11.66
N GLU A 199 -9.46 -6.33 10.53
CA GLU A 199 -9.92 -7.59 9.91
C GLU A 199 -11.41 -7.59 9.54
N THR A 200 -11.97 -6.43 9.21
CA THR A 200 -13.28 -6.34 8.55
C THR A 200 -13.09 -6.62 7.07
N ILE A 201 -13.90 -7.53 6.54
CA ILE A 201 -13.86 -7.97 5.15
C ILE A 201 -14.96 -7.24 4.37
N TYR A 202 -14.58 -6.62 3.27
CA TYR A 202 -15.47 -5.96 2.31
C TYR A 202 -15.47 -6.74 1.01
N ILE A 203 -16.67 -7.05 0.50
CA ILE A 203 -16.84 -8.02 -0.59
C ILE A 203 -17.79 -7.44 -1.63
N THR A 204 -17.40 -7.48 -2.90
CA THR A 204 -18.34 -7.26 -4.00
C THR A 204 -19.14 -8.53 -4.25
N ASP A 205 -20.35 -8.58 -3.70
CA ASP A 205 -21.29 -9.69 -3.85
C ASP A 205 -22.09 -9.49 -5.16
N THR A 206 -21.37 -9.64 -6.28
CA THR A 206 -21.71 -9.05 -7.57
C THR A 206 -23.07 -9.51 -8.10
N MET A 207 -23.37 -10.81 -8.03
CA MET A 207 -24.64 -11.34 -8.57
C MET A 207 -25.84 -11.00 -7.68
N ASN A 208 -25.58 -10.60 -6.43
CA ASN A 208 -26.60 -10.04 -5.53
C ASN A 208 -26.72 -8.51 -5.61
N ASN A 209 -25.98 -7.84 -6.51
CA ASN A 209 -26.02 -6.38 -6.70
C ASN A 209 -25.78 -5.60 -5.38
N ARG A 210 -24.81 -6.05 -4.58
CA ARG A 210 -24.50 -5.43 -3.30
C ARG A 210 -23.03 -5.54 -2.94
N VAL A 211 -22.60 -4.66 -2.04
CA VAL A 211 -21.33 -4.78 -1.33
C VAL A 211 -21.64 -5.16 0.11
N GLN A 212 -20.99 -6.22 0.58
CA GLN A 212 -21.16 -6.69 1.95
C GLN A 212 -19.92 -6.39 2.80
N LYS A 213 -20.18 -6.07 4.06
CA LYS A 213 -19.21 -5.96 5.14
C LYS A 213 -19.39 -7.13 6.10
N TRP A 214 -18.29 -7.80 6.42
CA TRP A 214 -18.24 -8.90 7.39
C TRP A 214 -17.18 -8.58 8.43
N ASN A 215 -17.61 -8.37 9.68
CA ASN A 215 -16.66 -8.16 10.77
C ASN A 215 -15.87 -9.45 11.04
N ARG A 216 -14.71 -9.31 11.68
CA ARG A 216 -13.87 -10.44 12.08
C ARG A 216 -14.68 -11.52 12.81
N ASN A 217 -14.63 -12.75 12.29
CA ASN A 217 -15.33 -13.93 12.81
C ASN A 217 -16.88 -13.85 12.79
N ALA A 218 -17.47 -12.86 12.11
CA ALA A 218 -18.91 -12.80 11.92
C ALA A 218 -19.41 -14.01 11.11
N GLN A 219 -20.61 -14.46 11.44
CA GLN A 219 -21.30 -15.53 10.70
C GLN A 219 -22.21 -15.00 9.58
N ILE A 220 -22.46 -13.70 9.60
CA ILE A 220 -23.31 -12.99 8.66
C ILE A 220 -22.66 -11.68 8.23
N GLY A 221 -23.01 -11.23 7.03
CA GLY A 221 -22.66 -9.94 6.50
C GLY A 221 -23.76 -8.90 6.65
N GLU A 222 -23.35 -7.65 6.49
CA GLU A 222 -24.18 -6.47 6.40
C GLU A 222 -24.04 -5.86 5.01
N THR A 223 -25.16 -5.60 4.33
CA THR A 223 -25.15 -4.83 3.07
C THR A 223 -24.86 -3.37 3.38
N ILE A 224 -23.74 -2.86 2.86
CA ILE A 224 -23.34 -1.46 3.06
C ILE A 224 -23.55 -0.59 1.82
N ILE A 225 -23.63 -1.21 0.63
CA ILE A 225 -23.92 -0.53 -0.64
C ILE A 225 -24.82 -1.44 -1.48
N VAL A 226 -25.86 -0.88 -2.06
CA VAL A 226 -26.63 -1.52 -3.14
C VAL A 226 -26.16 -0.90 -4.44
N ALA A 227 -25.57 -1.71 -5.32
CA ALA A 227 -25.00 -1.27 -6.58
C ALA A 227 -25.28 -2.32 -7.65
N GLN A 228 -25.58 -1.92 -8.87
CA GLN A 228 -25.78 -2.88 -9.95
C GLN A 228 -24.41 -3.48 -10.33
N ARG A 229 -24.26 -4.79 -10.14
CA ARG A 229 -23.05 -5.59 -10.42
C ARG A 229 -21.74 -4.89 -10.00
N PRO A 230 -21.48 -4.68 -8.70
CA PRO A 230 -20.21 -4.16 -8.25
C PRO A 230 -19.10 -5.17 -8.58
N ILE A 231 -17.97 -4.74 -9.14
CA ILE A 231 -16.87 -5.64 -9.55
C ILE A 231 -15.67 -5.46 -8.64
N GLY A 232 -14.94 -4.35 -8.82
CA GLY A 232 -13.71 -4.04 -8.11
C GLY A 232 -13.97 -3.27 -6.84
N ILE A 233 -13.15 -3.53 -5.82
CA ILE A 233 -13.22 -2.87 -4.53
C ILE A 233 -11.82 -2.54 -4.02
N ALA A 234 -11.65 -1.34 -3.47
CA ALA A 234 -10.36 -0.89 -2.95
C ALA A 234 -10.54 -0.08 -1.67
N LEU A 235 -9.56 -0.14 -0.78
CA LEU A 235 -9.45 0.71 0.40
C LEU A 235 -8.29 1.69 0.21
N ASP A 236 -8.47 2.93 0.67
CA ASP A 236 -7.34 3.84 0.89
C ASP A 236 -6.79 3.74 2.32
N ASP A 237 -5.71 4.47 2.61
CA ASP A 237 -5.05 4.48 3.92
C ASP A 237 -5.94 5.02 5.06
N GLU A 238 -6.97 5.79 4.71
CA GLU A 238 -8.00 6.34 5.62
C GLU A 238 -9.20 5.39 5.81
N GLU A 239 -9.15 4.18 5.23
CA GLU A 239 -10.22 3.18 5.22
C GLU A 239 -11.51 3.64 4.49
N SER A 240 -11.39 4.55 3.52
CA SER A 240 -12.46 4.83 2.57
C SER A 240 -12.54 3.72 1.54
N LEU A 241 -13.75 3.24 1.29
CA LEU A 241 -14.05 2.17 0.35
C LEU A 241 -14.42 2.73 -1.01
N TYR A 242 -13.77 2.22 -2.05
CA TYR A 242 -14.03 2.55 -3.44
C TYR A 242 -14.59 1.33 -4.14
N VAL A 243 -15.65 1.50 -4.93
CA VAL A 243 -16.35 0.40 -5.60
C VAL A 243 -16.66 0.78 -7.03
N SER A 244 -16.24 -0.06 -7.98
CA SER A 244 -16.69 0.07 -9.37
C SER A 244 -18.06 -0.59 -9.49
N ALA A 245 -19.06 0.15 -9.95
CA ALA A 245 -20.37 -0.38 -10.27
C ALA A 245 -20.54 -0.45 -11.79
N SER A 246 -20.87 -1.65 -12.30
CA SER A 246 -20.70 -1.96 -13.71
C SER A 246 -22.02 -2.27 -14.42
N TYR A 247 -21.99 -2.11 -15.75
CA TYR A 247 -23.02 -2.31 -16.77
C TYR A 247 -24.07 -1.21 -16.98
N TRP A 248 -24.71 -0.69 -15.94
CA TRP A 248 -25.77 0.33 -16.13
C TRP A 248 -25.45 1.69 -15.54
N SER A 249 -24.93 1.73 -14.31
CA SER A 249 -24.60 3.00 -13.67
C SER A 249 -23.31 3.60 -14.22
N LYS A 250 -22.29 2.75 -14.50
CA LYS A 250 -20.96 3.20 -14.95
C LYS A 250 -20.36 4.23 -13.99
N ASP A 251 -20.62 3.98 -12.71
CA ASP A 251 -20.31 4.88 -11.60
C ASP A 251 -19.20 4.29 -10.76
N LEU A 252 -18.35 5.18 -10.27
CA LEU A 252 -17.40 4.91 -9.21
C LEU A 252 -17.98 5.45 -7.90
N LEU A 253 -18.20 4.56 -6.94
CA LEU A 253 -18.72 4.92 -5.63
C LEU A 253 -17.59 5.00 -4.61
N LYS A 254 -17.72 5.94 -3.67
CA LYS A 254 -16.88 6.08 -2.49
C LYS A 254 -17.75 6.07 -1.23
N LEU A 255 -17.39 5.26 -0.25
CA LEU A 255 -18.00 5.19 1.06
C LEU A 255 -16.93 5.46 2.11
N ARG A 256 -17.04 6.60 2.82
CA ARG A 256 -16.14 6.91 3.93
C ARG A 256 -16.58 6.18 5.19
N LYS A 257 -15.67 6.02 6.13
CA LYS A 257 -15.98 5.45 7.44
C LYS A 257 -17.07 6.27 8.14
N GLY A 258 -18.19 5.62 8.47
CA GLY A 258 -19.34 6.25 9.10
C GLY A 258 -20.44 6.71 8.14
N ASP A 259 -20.20 6.68 6.83
CA ASP A 259 -21.23 6.94 5.83
C ASP A 259 -22.30 5.84 5.86
N LYS A 260 -23.56 6.21 5.65
CA LYS A 260 -24.69 5.28 5.57
C LYS A 260 -24.91 4.68 4.17
N GLN A 261 -24.37 5.35 3.14
CA GLN A 261 -24.50 4.95 1.74
C GLN A 261 -23.33 5.49 0.93
N GLY A 262 -22.96 4.79 -0.14
CA GLY A 262 -21.91 5.24 -1.05
C GLY A 262 -22.30 6.52 -1.79
N THR A 263 -21.30 7.36 -2.07
CA THR A 263 -21.43 8.58 -2.88
C THR A 263 -20.83 8.34 -4.26
N VAL A 264 -21.50 8.77 -5.32
CA VAL A 264 -20.93 8.71 -6.68
C VAL A 264 -19.88 9.81 -6.81
N ILE A 265 -18.64 9.43 -7.11
CA ILE A 265 -17.50 10.35 -7.23
C ILE A 265 -16.99 10.52 -8.66
N ALA A 266 -17.40 9.62 -9.57
CA ALA A 266 -17.25 9.73 -11.01
C ALA A 266 -18.33 8.89 -11.69
N SER A 267 -18.79 9.32 -12.86
CA SER A 267 -19.88 8.69 -13.62
C SER A 267 -19.58 8.68 -15.11
N ASN A 268 -20.39 7.95 -15.88
CA ASN A 268 -20.21 7.77 -17.33
C ASN A 268 -18.82 7.19 -17.68
N LEU A 269 -18.31 6.33 -16.80
CA LEU A 269 -17.05 5.63 -17.01
C LEU A 269 -17.24 4.50 -18.04
N PRO A 270 -16.18 4.04 -18.70
CA PRO A 270 -16.25 2.77 -19.42
C PRO A 270 -16.50 1.61 -18.45
N GLU A 271 -16.71 0.40 -18.97
CA GLU A 271 -16.85 -0.78 -18.11
C GLU A 271 -15.54 -1.04 -17.38
N LEU A 272 -15.52 -0.68 -16.09
CA LEU A 272 -14.41 -0.91 -15.19
C LEU A 272 -14.54 -2.28 -14.54
N PHE A 273 -13.42 -2.99 -14.44
CA PHE A 273 -13.32 -4.25 -13.69
C PHE A 273 -12.71 -4.01 -12.31
N TYR A 274 -11.45 -4.38 -12.07
CA TYR A 274 -10.80 -4.19 -10.78
C TYR A 274 -10.31 -2.75 -10.60
N LEU A 275 -10.26 -2.33 -9.34
CA LEU A 275 -9.81 -1.00 -8.90
C LEU A 275 -8.55 -1.13 -8.06
N PHE A 276 -7.71 -0.10 -8.14
CA PHE A 276 -6.62 0.11 -7.20
C PHE A 276 -6.58 1.57 -6.76
N VAL A 277 -6.41 1.80 -5.46
CA VAL A 277 -6.24 3.14 -4.91
C VAL A 277 -4.81 3.25 -4.38
N HIS A 278 -4.04 4.13 -5.02
CA HIS A 278 -2.67 4.38 -4.62
C HIS A 278 -2.62 5.24 -3.35
N GLN A 279 -1.52 5.20 -2.59
CA GLN A 279 -1.33 5.95 -1.34
C GLN A 279 -1.53 7.48 -1.48
N ASN A 280 -1.33 8.02 -2.68
CA ASN A 280 -1.62 9.42 -3.00
C ASN A 280 -3.11 9.70 -3.32
N ARG A 281 -4.00 8.73 -3.09
CA ARG A 281 -5.44 8.72 -3.38
C ARG A 281 -5.81 8.81 -4.87
N SER A 282 -4.86 8.56 -5.76
CA SER A 282 -5.16 8.36 -7.19
C SER A 282 -5.83 7.00 -7.38
N ILE A 283 -6.92 6.98 -8.15
CA ILE A 283 -7.71 5.78 -8.41
C ILE A 283 -7.33 5.27 -9.78
N TYR A 284 -7.02 3.98 -9.89
CA TYR A 284 -6.66 3.31 -11.12
C TYR A 284 -7.66 2.20 -11.39
N ALA A 285 -8.02 2.03 -12.66
CA ALA A 285 -9.00 1.04 -13.06
C ALA A 285 -8.65 0.45 -14.42
N ALA A 286 -8.94 -0.83 -14.59
CA ALA A 286 -8.87 -1.47 -15.90
C ALA A 286 -10.13 -1.16 -16.71
N ASP A 287 -9.96 -0.50 -17.85
CA ASP A 287 -10.98 -0.33 -18.89
C ASP A 287 -10.86 -1.51 -19.87
N THR A 288 -11.43 -2.63 -19.43
CA THR A 288 -11.20 -3.95 -20.01
C THR A 288 -11.61 -4.02 -21.48
N SER A 289 -12.75 -3.44 -21.84
CA SER A 289 -13.29 -3.49 -23.21
C SER A 289 -12.50 -2.64 -24.19
N ASN A 290 -11.82 -1.59 -23.71
CA ASN A 290 -10.99 -0.73 -24.56
C ASN A 290 -9.49 -1.06 -24.48
N GLY A 291 -9.10 -2.07 -23.70
CA GLY A 291 -7.71 -2.55 -23.64
C GLY A 291 -6.74 -1.54 -23.03
N ARG A 292 -7.18 -0.78 -22.01
CA ARG A 292 -6.37 0.28 -21.39
C ARG A 292 -6.54 0.37 -19.88
N ILE A 293 -5.55 0.97 -19.22
CA ILE A 293 -5.60 1.32 -17.80
C ILE A 293 -5.85 2.82 -17.69
N LEU A 294 -6.81 3.18 -16.83
CA LEU A 294 -7.20 4.55 -16.57
C LEU A 294 -6.75 4.99 -15.19
N LYS A 295 -6.39 6.26 -15.08
CA LYS A 295 -6.35 6.99 -13.82
C LYS A 295 -7.57 7.91 -13.75
N ILE A 296 -8.30 7.79 -12.65
CA ILE A 296 -9.53 8.51 -12.34
C ILE A 296 -9.23 9.45 -11.18
N ASP A 297 -9.49 10.74 -11.38
CA ASP A 297 -9.36 11.75 -10.34
C ASP A 297 -10.74 11.98 -9.69
N GLU A 298 -10.81 11.95 -8.36
CA GLU A 298 -12.05 12.22 -7.61
C GLU A 298 -12.62 13.60 -8.00
N GLY A 299 -13.91 13.64 -8.36
CA GLY A 299 -14.61 14.87 -8.74
C GLY A 299 -14.30 15.41 -10.15
N LYS A 300 -13.53 14.67 -10.97
CA LYS A 300 -13.33 15.01 -12.38
C LYS A 300 -14.09 14.04 -13.28
N SER A 301 -14.82 14.56 -14.27
CA SER A 301 -15.46 13.76 -15.32
C SER A 301 -14.48 13.26 -16.39
N GLN A 302 -13.20 13.58 -16.27
CA GLN A 302 -12.15 13.22 -17.22
C GLN A 302 -11.25 12.15 -16.63
N VAL A 303 -10.91 11.16 -17.44
CA VAL A 303 -9.98 10.09 -17.12
C VAL A 303 -8.71 10.26 -17.95
N SER A 304 -7.56 9.89 -17.39
CA SER A 304 -6.28 9.87 -18.12
C SER A 304 -5.87 8.43 -18.40
N ILE A 305 -5.31 8.17 -19.57
CA ILE A 305 -4.79 6.84 -19.93
C ILE A 305 -3.39 6.71 -19.33
N VAL A 306 -3.17 5.61 -18.61
CA VAL A 306 -1.88 5.28 -18.00
C VAL A 306 -1.08 4.33 -18.89
N VAL A 307 -1.76 3.30 -19.41
CA VAL A 307 -1.20 2.26 -20.28
C VAL A 307 -2.27 1.82 -21.29
N GLY A 308 -1.85 1.37 -22.48
CA GLY A 308 -2.73 0.67 -23.43
C GLY A 308 -3.39 1.57 -24.47
N GLU A 309 -2.75 2.68 -24.86
CA GLU A 309 -3.25 3.48 -25.98
C GLU A 309 -3.38 2.66 -27.27
N LEU A 310 -4.45 2.91 -28.02
CA LEU A 310 -4.64 2.46 -29.40
C LEU A 310 -3.67 3.21 -30.32
N GLN A 311 -2.37 2.93 -30.27
CA GLN A 311 -1.46 3.51 -31.26
C GLN A 311 -1.73 2.89 -32.62
N ASN A 312 -2.17 3.70 -33.60
CA ASN A 312 -2.00 3.65 -35.08
C ASN A 312 -1.95 2.29 -35.82
N LEU A 313 -2.30 1.17 -35.18
CA LEU A 313 -2.16 -0.20 -35.67
C LEU A 313 -3.49 -0.97 -35.63
N GLY A 314 -4.55 -0.38 -35.05
CA GLY A 314 -5.88 -1.00 -34.98
C GLY A 314 -5.99 -2.19 -34.02
N VAL A 315 -5.00 -2.44 -33.16
CA VAL A 315 -5.01 -3.49 -32.13
C VAL A 315 -4.61 -2.93 -30.77
N PRO A 316 -5.35 -3.22 -29.68
CA PRO A 316 -4.97 -2.81 -28.32
C PRO A 316 -3.63 -3.40 -27.87
N GLN A 317 -2.81 -2.62 -27.17
CA GLN A 317 -1.54 -3.10 -26.59
C GLN A 317 -1.74 -4.08 -25.43
N LEU A 318 -2.91 -4.00 -24.76
CA LEU A 318 -3.34 -4.91 -23.70
C LEU A 318 -4.56 -5.70 -24.19
N SER A 319 -4.57 -7.02 -23.97
CA SER A 319 -5.73 -7.85 -24.27
C SER A 319 -6.55 -8.11 -23.01
N TYR A 320 -7.73 -7.49 -22.91
CA TYR A 320 -8.64 -7.56 -21.77
C TYR A 320 -7.89 -7.36 -20.44
N PRO A 321 -7.38 -6.17 -20.13
CA PRO A 321 -6.78 -5.92 -18.82
C PRO A 321 -7.87 -6.04 -17.74
N TYR A 322 -7.61 -6.81 -16.68
CA TYR A 322 -8.57 -7.02 -15.59
C TYR A 322 -8.18 -6.25 -14.34
N SER A 323 -6.92 -6.36 -13.92
CA SER A 323 -6.41 -5.76 -12.67
C SER A 323 -5.17 -4.91 -12.92
N VAL A 324 -4.98 -3.92 -12.04
CA VAL A 324 -3.88 -2.97 -12.07
C VAL A 324 -3.36 -2.72 -10.66
N LEU A 325 -2.04 -2.66 -10.49
CA LEU A 325 -1.38 -2.12 -9.30
C LEU A 325 -0.37 -1.05 -9.73
N ILE A 326 -0.20 -0.03 -8.90
CA ILE A 326 0.83 0.99 -9.08
C ILE A 326 1.73 0.96 -7.85
N ASP A 327 3.04 0.79 -8.04
CA ASP A 327 4.00 0.88 -6.93
C ASP A 327 4.35 2.34 -6.60
N ARG A 328 5.10 2.58 -5.52
CA ARG A 328 5.47 3.93 -5.09
C ARG A 328 6.32 4.70 -6.11
N SER A 329 7.00 4.01 -7.03
CA SER A 329 7.76 4.64 -8.12
C SER A 329 6.87 5.12 -9.27
N GLY A 330 5.58 4.75 -9.26
CA GLY A 330 4.64 5.00 -10.33
C GLY A 330 4.67 3.94 -11.44
N THR A 331 5.36 2.82 -11.22
CA THR A 331 5.39 1.71 -12.18
C THR A 331 4.07 0.96 -12.13
N THR A 332 3.53 0.67 -13.31
CA THR A 332 2.20 0.05 -13.48
C THR A 332 2.32 -1.45 -13.75
N TYR A 333 1.59 -2.26 -12.99
CA TYR A 333 1.50 -3.70 -13.15
C TYR A 333 0.10 -4.05 -13.61
N VAL A 334 -0.01 -4.82 -14.69
CA VAL A 334 -1.29 -5.10 -15.35
C VAL A 334 -1.46 -6.60 -15.52
N VAL A 335 -2.63 -7.09 -15.13
CA VAL A 335 -3.08 -8.45 -15.46
C VAL A 335 -3.79 -8.41 -16.80
N GLU A 336 -3.26 -9.12 -17.79
CA GLU A 336 -3.87 -9.26 -19.09
C GLU A 336 -4.57 -10.62 -19.18
N TYR A 337 -5.89 -10.61 -18.93
CA TYR A 337 -6.73 -11.80 -18.96
C TYR A 337 -6.62 -12.52 -20.31
N GLY A 338 -6.72 -11.76 -21.40
CA GLY A 338 -6.72 -12.30 -22.77
C GLY A 338 -5.35 -12.75 -23.26
N ASN A 339 -4.25 -12.29 -22.63
CA ASN A 339 -2.89 -12.67 -22.98
C ASN A 339 -2.24 -13.63 -21.97
N HIS A 340 -2.98 -14.08 -20.96
CA HIS A 340 -2.53 -15.09 -19.98
C HIS A 340 -1.21 -14.68 -19.29
N ARG A 341 -1.09 -13.42 -18.88
CA ARG A 341 0.17 -12.88 -18.35
C ARG A 341 -0.04 -11.67 -17.44
N VAL A 342 1.00 -11.37 -16.68
CA VAL A 342 1.15 -10.11 -15.93
C VAL A 342 2.29 -9.31 -16.56
N THR A 343 2.05 -8.04 -16.85
CA THR A 343 3.05 -7.13 -17.42
C THR A 343 3.35 -5.94 -16.52
N ARG A 344 4.61 -5.49 -16.53
CA ARG A 344 5.09 -4.28 -15.87
C ARG A 344 5.38 -3.19 -16.90
N TRP A 345 4.99 -1.97 -16.59
CA TRP A 345 5.08 -0.80 -17.45
C TRP A 345 5.69 0.37 -16.70
N PHE A 346 6.84 0.83 -17.19
CA PHE A 346 7.42 2.08 -16.72
C PHE A 346 6.66 3.28 -17.31
N SER A 347 6.71 4.41 -16.62
CA SER A 347 6.07 5.65 -17.10
C SER A 347 6.55 6.00 -18.52
N GLY A 348 5.60 6.17 -19.44
CA GLY A 348 5.87 6.48 -20.85
C GLY A 348 6.36 5.31 -21.72
N ALA A 349 6.43 4.08 -21.17
CA ALA A 349 6.82 2.91 -21.95
C ALA A 349 5.79 2.58 -23.04
N LYS A 350 6.27 2.22 -24.23
CA LYS A 350 5.43 1.79 -25.37
C LYS A 350 5.09 0.30 -25.36
N ALA A 351 5.74 -0.48 -24.51
CA ALA A 351 5.55 -1.91 -24.38
C ALA A 351 5.78 -2.34 -22.93
N GLY A 352 4.99 -3.31 -22.47
CA GLY A 352 5.12 -3.92 -21.16
C GLY A 352 6.14 -5.05 -21.15
N ILE A 353 6.77 -5.25 -20.00
CA ILE A 353 7.67 -6.36 -19.72
C ILE A 353 6.87 -7.46 -19.04
N VAL A 354 6.89 -8.70 -19.56
CA VAL A 354 6.22 -9.83 -18.90
C VAL A 354 6.98 -10.20 -17.64
N ILE A 355 6.28 -10.23 -16.50
CA ILE A 355 6.86 -10.59 -15.19
C ILE A 355 6.30 -11.90 -14.63
N ALA A 356 5.16 -12.37 -15.12
CA ALA A 356 4.59 -13.68 -14.82
C ALA A 356 3.73 -14.19 -15.98
N GLY A 357 3.75 -15.50 -16.22
CA GLY A 357 3.05 -16.10 -17.36
C GLY A 357 3.67 -15.72 -18.72
N GLY A 358 2.83 -15.59 -19.75
CA GLY A 358 3.26 -15.18 -21.09
C GLY A 358 3.95 -16.26 -21.93
N ARG A 359 3.98 -17.52 -21.45
CA ARG A 359 4.46 -18.71 -22.18
C ARG A 359 3.30 -19.53 -22.74
N GLY A 360 2.25 -18.84 -23.15
CA GLY A 360 0.96 -19.42 -23.56
C GLY A 360 0.04 -19.75 -22.38
N GLN A 361 -1.21 -20.01 -22.73
CA GLN A 361 -2.23 -20.51 -21.81
C GLN A 361 -1.87 -21.93 -21.34
N GLY A 362 -1.92 -22.20 -20.04
CA GLY A 362 -1.74 -23.55 -19.54
C GLY A 362 -1.61 -23.64 -18.02
N HIS A 363 -1.30 -24.85 -17.54
CA HIS A 363 -1.28 -25.22 -16.12
C HIS A 363 0.13 -25.33 -15.51
N GLN A 364 1.19 -25.19 -16.33
CA GLN A 364 2.57 -25.25 -15.85
C GLN A 364 2.88 -24.10 -14.88
N SER A 365 3.96 -24.21 -14.12
CA SER A 365 4.35 -23.19 -13.13
C SER A 365 4.72 -21.84 -13.77
N ASP A 366 5.13 -21.82 -15.02
CA ASP A 366 5.48 -20.62 -15.79
C ASP A 366 4.36 -20.18 -16.75
N GLN A 367 3.18 -20.79 -16.65
CA GLN A 367 1.99 -20.47 -17.42
C GLN A 367 0.86 -20.00 -16.51
N LEU A 368 -0.01 -19.16 -17.07
CA LEU A 368 -1.25 -18.71 -16.46
C LEU A 368 -2.41 -19.07 -17.39
N ASN A 369 -3.62 -19.09 -16.84
CA ASN A 369 -4.84 -19.37 -17.57
C ASN A 369 -5.92 -18.37 -17.15
N PHE A 370 -6.12 -17.33 -17.97
CA PHE A 370 -7.11 -16.28 -17.74
C PHE A 370 -6.94 -15.59 -16.38
N PRO A 371 -5.72 -15.14 -16.00
CA PRO A 371 -5.52 -14.53 -14.69
C PRO A 371 -6.41 -13.29 -14.53
N THR A 372 -6.93 -13.08 -13.33
CA THR A 372 -7.93 -12.03 -13.06
C THR A 372 -7.40 -10.92 -12.17
N ASP A 373 -6.56 -11.25 -11.20
CA ASP A 373 -6.13 -10.29 -10.18
C ASP A 373 -4.72 -10.56 -9.65
N ILE A 374 -4.10 -9.52 -9.08
CA ILE A 374 -2.75 -9.54 -8.53
C ILE A 374 -2.66 -8.84 -7.18
N ALA A 375 -1.75 -9.29 -6.34
CA ALA A 375 -1.36 -8.63 -5.10
C ALA A 375 0.15 -8.79 -4.86
N PHE A 376 0.76 -7.82 -4.17
CA PHE A 376 2.11 -7.96 -3.66
C PHE A 376 2.08 -8.27 -2.16
N ASP A 377 2.95 -9.16 -1.68
CA ASP A 377 3.23 -9.25 -0.25
C ASP A 377 4.27 -8.20 0.17
N LEU A 378 4.43 -8.00 1.48
CA LEU A 378 5.41 -7.05 2.05
C LEU A 378 6.87 -7.38 1.71
N ASP A 379 7.13 -8.60 1.22
CA ASP A 379 8.46 -9.02 0.74
C ASP A 379 8.66 -8.68 -0.75
N GLY A 380 7.66 -8.09 -1.43
CA GLY A 380 7.68 -7.73 -2.86
C GLY A 380 7.32 -8.88 -3.81
N ASN A 381 6.89 -10.04 -3.30
CA ASN A 381 6.51 -11.17 -4.15
C ASN A 381 5.15 -10.94 -4.80
N LEU A 382 5.03 -11.34 -6.07
CA LEU A 382 3.79 -11.22 -6.83
C LEU A 382 2.90 -12.44 -6.61
N TYR A 383 1.64 -12.22 -6.29
CA TYR A 383 0.60 -13.25 -6.24
C TYR A 383 -0.39 -12.99 -7.37
N VAL A 384 -0.83 -14.06 -8.02
CA VAL A 384 -1.74 -13.99 -9.17
C VAL A 384 -2.90 -14.94 -8.93
N ALA A 385 -4.13 -14.43 -9.02
CA ALA A 385 -5.34 -15.24 -9.12
C ALA A 385 -5.40 -15.86 -10.52
N ASP A 386 -5.05 -17.14 -10.60
CA ASP A 386 -4.95 -17.91 -11.84
C ASP A 386 -6.28 -18.63 -12.10
N TYR A 387 -7.30 -17.82 -12.41
CA TYR A 387 -8.72 -18.18 -12.47
C TYR A 387 -9.00 -19.51 -13.16
N GLY A 388 -8.52 -19.69 -14.40
CA GLY A 388 -8.78 -20.88 -15.21
C GLY A 388 -8.03 -22.13 -14.72
N ASN A 389 -7.07 -21.96 -13.81
CA ASN A 389 -6.33 -23.03 -13.17
C ASN A 389 -6.77 -23.28 -11.72
N HIS A 390 -7.79 -22.56 -11.23
CA HIS A 390 -8.37 -22.78 -9.91
C HIS A 390 -7.34 -22.70 -8.78
N ARG A 391 -6.43 -21.73 -8.87
CA ARG A 391 -5.31 -21.58 -7.93
C ARG A 391 -4.89 -20.13 -7.77
N VAL A 392 -4.11 -19.87 -6.73
CA VAL A 392 -3.30 -18.66 -6.60
C VAL A 392 -1.83 -19.06 -6.71
N GLN A 393 -1.09 -18.41 -7.60
CA GLN A 393 0.35 -18.62 -7.77
C GLN A 393 1.15 -17.46 -7.21
N LYS A 394 2.27 -17.77 -6.54
CA LYS A 394 3.28 -16.83 -6.06
C LYS A 394 4.51 -16.87 -6.95
N PHE A 395 4.95 -15.73 -7.45
CA PHE A 395 6.22 -15.52 -8.13
C PHE A 395 7.15 -14.76 -7.20
N ALA A 396 8.30 -15.35 -6.88
CA ALA A 396 9.21 -14.80 -5.89
C ALA A 396 10.01 -13.64 -6.48
N ILE A 397 10.16 -12.54 -5.75
CA ILE A 397 11.05 -11.46 -6.19
C ILE A 397 12.51 -11.90 -6.08
N ASP A 398 13.32 -11.61 -7.10
CA ASP A 398 14.76 -11.80 -7.04
C ASP A 398 15.39 -10.62 -6.31
N LYS A 399 15.72 -10.80 -5.03
CA LYS A 399 16.32 -9.74 -4.20
C LYS A 399 17.66 -9.23 -4.75
N LYS A 400 18.37 -10.00 -5.60
CA LYS A 400 19.61 -9.53 -6.25
C LYS A 400 19.34 -8.52 -7.36
N SER A 401 18.17 -8.56 -7.97
CA SER A 401 17.77 -7.57 -8.98
C SER A 401 17.64 -6.16 -8.39
N CYS A 402 17.58 -6.05 -7.06
CA CYS A 402 17.54 -4.80 -6.31
C CYS A 402 18.89 -4.38 -5.74
N GLN A 403 20.02 -4.96 -6.16
CA GLN A 403 21.34 -4.66 -5.59
C GLN A 403 22.28 -4.01 -6.60
#